data_AF-A0A139WAK9-F1
#
_entry.id   AF-A0A139WAK9-F1
#
_cell.length_a   1.000
_cell.length_b   1.000
_cell.length_c   1.000
_cell.angle_alpha   90.00
_cell.angle_beta   90.00
_cell.angle_gamma   90.00
#
_symmetry.space_group_name_H-M   'P 1'
#
loop_
_entity.id
_entity.type
_entity.pdbx_description
1 polymer ?
#
loop_
_entity_poly.entity_id
_entity_poly.type
_entity_poly.pdbx_seq_one_letter_code
_entity_poly.pdbx_strand_id
1 'polypeptide(L)'
;MEAFRWVDSSIAYGSVPPTALQGGMDGDGHPIYVGRAYHEGDLIPAKVIPGKNAAYVSHNGQEHLVENFQVLCKQYFEWVQSHAGHLPPGAVQGGHTSEGEPLYIGRAYHEGSQTIGKVLNSPL
;
A
#
# COMPACT_ATOMS: atom_id res chain seq x y z
N MET A 1 -18.40 5.64 -12.50
CA MET A 1 -17.74 6.48 -11.48
C MET A 1 -16.67 5.63 -10.82
N GLU A 2 -15.43 6.10 -10.74
CA GLU A 2 -14.38 5.37 -10.02
C GLU A 2 -14.62 5.42 -8.51
N ALA A 3 -14.68 4.25 -7.87
CA ALA A 3 -14.95 4.10 -6.44
C ALA A 3 -13.86 4.73 -5.55
N PHE A 4 -12.63 4.82 -6.06
CA PHE A 4 -11.47 5.42 -5.42
C PHE A 4 -10.58 6.12 -6.43
N ARG A 5 -9.54 6.80 -5.97
CA ARG A 5 -8.53 7.42 -6.84
C ARG A 5 -7.14 7.32 -6.22
N TRP A 6 -6.13 7.24 -7.06
CA TRP A 6 -4.73 7.41 -6.68
C TRP A 6 -4.36 8.89 -6.81
N VAL A 7 -3.71 9.45 -5.80
CA VAL A 7 -3.29 10.86 -5.79
C VAL A 7 -1.78 10.93 -5.64
N ASP A 8 -1.12 11.58 -6.61
CA ASP A 8 0.33 11.79 -6.58
C ASP A 8 0.74 12.57 -5.34
N SER A 9 1.84 12.14 -4.72
CA SER A 9 2.43 12.73 -3.53
C SER A 9 3.92 12.42 -3.50
N SER A 10 4.62 13.01 -2.54
CA SER A 10 6.01 12.73 -2.26
C SER A 10 6.31 12.95 -0.79
N ILE A 11 7.44 12.43 -0.32
CA ILE A 11 7.94 12.73 1.03
C ILE A 11 8.14 14.24 1.21
N ALA A 12 8.52 14.98 0.16
CA ALA A 12 8.75 16.42 0.26
C ALA A 12 7.50 17.23 0.68
N TYR A 13 6.28 16.71 0.47
CA TYR A 13 5.05 17.36 0.95
C TYR A 13 4.81 17.18 2.46
N GLY A 14 5.44 16.17 3.09
CA GLY A 14 5.33 15.90 4.53
C GLY A 14 3.90 15.59 5.03
N SER A 15 2.94 15.38 4.14
CA SER A 15 1.53 15.20 4.45
C SER A 15 0.82 14.39 3.37
N VAL A 16 -0.37 13.88 3.70
CA VAL A 16 -1.26 13.19 2.74
C VAL A 16 -2.64 13.85 2.75
N PRO A 17 -3.42 13.73 1.66
CA PRO A 17 -4.78 14.27 1.62
C PRO A 17 -5.66 13.75 2.77
N PRO A 18 -6.60 14.55 3.31
CA PRO A 18 -7.52 14.11 4.38
C PRO A 18 -8.39 12.90 4.03
N THR A 19 -8.52 12.60 2.74
CA THR A 19 -9.30 11.45 2.23
C THR A 19 -8.45 10.20 2.00
N ALA A 20 -7.16 10.22 2.37
CA ALA A 20 -6.27 9.08 2.22
C ALA A 20 -6.71 7.94 3.14
N LEU A 21 -6.67 6.71 2.62
CA LEU A 21 -7.04 5.51 3.37
C LEU A 21 -5.96 5.19 4.40
N GLN A 22 -6.26 5.43 5.67
CA GLN A 22 -5.45 4.87 6.76
C GLN A 22 -5.64 3.35 6.76
N GLY A 23 -4.54 2.63 6.55
CA GLY A 23 -4.52 1.19 6.42
C GLY A 23 -4.08 0.45 7.68
N GLY A 24 -3.37 1.15 8.57
CA GLY A 24 -2.92 0.61 9.84
C GLY A 24 -2.21 1.64 10.70
N MET A 25 -1.34 1.14 11.58
CA MET A 25 -0.61 1.91 12.58
C MET A 25 0.73 1.23 12.81
N ASP A 26 1.79 2.02 12.88
CA ASP A 26 3.13 1.53 13.14
C ASP A 26 3.36 1.27 14.63
N GLY A 27 4.42 0.53 14.98
CA GLY A 27 4.70 0.12 16.36
C GLY A 27 4.93 1.28 17.35
N ASP A 28 5.25 2.48 16.84
CA ASP A 28 5.42 3.70 17.63
C ASP A 28 4.20 4.65 17.57
N GLY A 29 3.07 4.18 17.04
CA GLY A 29 1.80 4.91 17.01
C GLY A 29 1.59 5.82 15.80
N HIS A 30 2.55 5.92 14.88
CA HIS A 30 2.36 6.70 13.66
C HIS A 30 1.34 6.01 12.72
N PRO A 31 0.35 6.74 12.17
CA PRO A 31 -0.58 6.18 11.19
C PRO A 31 0.13 5.72 9.91
N ILE A 32 -0.27 4.57 9.38
CA ILE A 32 0.19 4.05 8.10
C ILE A 32 -0.94 4.17 7.08
N TYR A 33 -0.64 4.77 5.92
CA TYR A 33 -1.56 4.96 4.81
C TYR A 33 -1.24 4.02 3.65
N VAL A 34 -2.28 3.69 2.88
CA VAL A 34 -2.17 2.87 1.68
C VAL A 34 -1.63 3.73 0.54
N GLY A 35 -0.46 3.35 0.03
CA GLY A 35 0.10 3.95 -1.17
C GLY A 35 0.51 2.90 -2.22
N ARG A 36 1.11 3.41 -3.30
CA ARG A 36 1.87 2.63 -4.28
C ARG A 36 2.98 3.47 -4.87
N ALA A 37 4.07 2.86 -5.30
CA ALA A 37 5.17 3.56 -5.94
C ALA A 37 5.85 2.67 -6.98
N TYR A 38 6.51 3.31 -7.95
CA TYR A 38 7.37 2.60 -8.87
C TYR A 38 8.72 2.29 -8.21
N HIS A 39 9.20 1.06 -8.39
CA HIS A 39 10.53 0.64 -7.99
C HIS A 39 11.01 -0.47 -8.94
N GLU A 40 12.16 -0.27 -9.58
CA GLU A 40 12.76 -1.24 -10.52
C GLU A 40 11.81 -1.73 -11.64
N GLY A 41 10.91 -0.86 -12.11
CA GLY A 41 9.96 -1.16 -13.19
C GLY A 41 8.62 -1.73 -12.71
N ASP A 42 8.54 -2.17 -11.46
CA ASP A 42 7.30 -2.63 -10.84
C ASP A 42 6.54 -1.45 -10.23
N LEU A 43 5.21 -1.47 -10.31
CA LEU A 43 4.33 -0.62 -9.51
C LEU A 43 3.89 -1.40 -8.28
N ILE A 44 4.36 -1.02 -7.10
CA ILE A 44 4.24 -1.84 -5.89
C ILE A 44 3.40 -1.13 -4.83
N PRO A 45 2.46 -1.81 -4.15
CA PRO A 45 1.85 -1.34 -2.91
C PRO A 45 2.88 -0.86 -1.88
N ALA A 46 2.59 0.28 -1.25
CA ALA A 46 3.49 0.96 -0.34
C ALA A 46 2.84 1.24 1.01
N LYS A 47 3.63 1.17 2.08
CA LYS A 47 3.30 1.76 3.38
C LYS A 47 3.76 3.23 3.37
N VAL A 48 2.85 4.16 3.64
CA VAL A 48 3.17 5.60 3.69
C VAL A 48 2.99 6.10 5.12
N ILE A 49 4.02 6.74 5.68
CA ILE A 49 4.07 7.17 7.09
C ILE A 49 4.45 8.66 7.14
N PRO A 50 3.47 9.58 6.98
CA PRO A 50 3.75 11.02 6.88
C PRO A 50 4.47 11.58 8.10
N GLY A 51 4.13 11.10 9.31
CA GLY A 51 4.78 11.52 10.55
C GLY A 51 6.27 11.16 10.65
N LYS A 52 6.74 10.20 9.82
CA LYS A 52 8.16 9.83 9.70
C LYS A 52 8.81 10.35 8.43
N ASN A 53 8.07 11.13 7.63
CA ASN A 53 8.50 11.57 6.32
C ASN A 53 9.01 10.43 5.40
N ALA A 54 8.31 9.29 5.43
CA ALA A 54 8.78 8.08 4.79
C ALA A 54 7.65 7.32 4.07
N ALA A 55 8.02 6.67 2.96
CA ALA A 55 7.20 5.71 2.26
C ALA A 55 8.08 4.54 1.81
N TYR A 56 7.58 3.31 1.92
CA TYR A 56 8.35 2.13 1.57
C TYR A 56 7.55 1.15 0.71
N VAL A 57 8.25 0.52 -0.24
CA VAL A 57 7.77 -0.65 -0.98
C VAL A 57 8.56 -1.89 -0.59
N SER A 58 7.92 -3.05 -0.63
CA SER A 58 8.61 -4.34 -0.42
C SER A 58 9.05 -4.94 -1.76
N HIS A 59 10.37 -5.06 -1.94
CA HIS A 59 10.99 -5.60 -3.15
C HIS A 59 12.20 -6.48 -2.78
N ASN A 60 12.30 -7.66 -3.38
CA ASN A 60 13.38 -8.64 -3.16
C ASN A 60 13.70 -8.93 -1.67
N GLY A 61 12.66 -9.06 -0.84
CA GLY A 61 12.79 -9.39 0.59
C GLY A 61 13.21 -8.21 1.48
N GLN A 62 13.28 -7.00 0.94
CA GLN A 62 13.67 -5.80 1.67
C GLN A 62 12.63 -4.68 1.52
N GLU A 63 12.70 -3.70 2.42
CA GLU A 63 11.96 -2.45 2.30
C GLU A 63 12.83 -1.37 1.63
N HIS A 64 12.29 -0.74 0.59
CA HIS A 64 12.98 0.32 -0.15
C HIS A 64 12.26 1.64 0.07
N LEU A 65 13.00 2.66 0.52
CA LEU A 65 12.49 4.02 0.66
C LEU A 65 12.17 4.59 -0.74
N VAL A 66 10.99 5.16 -0.90
CA VAL A 66 10.55 5.82 -2.14
C VAL A 66 10.19 7.27 -1.88
N GLU A 67 10.67 8.16 -2.74
CA GLU A 67 10.42 9.60 -2.59
C GLU A 67 9.08 10.01 -3.18
N ASN A 68 8.75 9.48 -4.36
CA ASN A 68 7.53 9.78 -5.11
C ASN A 68 6.60 8.57 -5.09
N PHE A 69 5.33 8.81 -4.79
CA PHE A 69 4.35 7.74 -4.63
C PHE A 69 2.95 8.28 -4.89
N GLN A 70 1.98 7.37 -4.92
CA GLN A 70 0.56 7.71 -4.94
C GLN A 70 -0.09 7.21 -3.67
N VAL A 71 -1.04 7.96 -3.12
CA VAL A 71 -1.89 7.54 -2.00
C VAL A 71 -3.30 7.18 -2.46
N LEU A 72 -3.85 6.13 -1.88
CA LEU A 72 -5.22 5.70 -2.17
C LEU A 72 -6.21 6.59 -1.42
N CYS A 73 -7.11 7.24 -2.14
CA CYS A 73 -8.13 8.14 -1.59
C CYS A 73 -9.55 7.67 -1.89
N LYS A 74 -10.49 8.06 -1.01
CA LYS A 74 -11.96 7.82 -0.99
C LYS A 74 -12.40 6.63 -0.10
N GLN A 75 -13.69 6.63 0.27
CA GLN A 75 -14.09 6.45 1.67
C GLN A 75 -14.62 5.08 2.09
N TYR A 76 -14.96 4.16 1.19
CA TYR A 76 -15.63 2.92 1.58
C TYR A 76 -14.82 1.69 1.17
N PHE A 77 -13.98 1.24 2.11
CA PHE A 77 -13.22 0.01 2.00
C PHE A 77 -13.43 -0.83 3.25
N GLU A 78 -13.43 -2.14 3.06
CA GLU A 78 -13.42 -3.12 4.15
C GLU A 78 -12.19 -3.99 4.04
N TRP A 79 -11.53 -4.22 5.17
CA TRP A 79 -10.43 -5.16 5.26
C TRP A 79 -10.99 -6.55 5.54
N VAL A 80 -10.95 -7.41 4.55
CA VAL A 80 -11.44 -8.79 4.66
C VAL A 80 -10.26 -9.72 4.95
N GLN A 81 -10.39 -10.56 5.97
CA GLN A 81 -9.38 -11.58 6.27
C GLN A 81 -9.28 -12.57 5.12
N SER A 82 -8.06 -12.83 4.66
CA SER A 82 -7.78 -13.83 3.65
C SER A 82 -6.49 -14.59 3.98
N HIS A 83 -6.29 -15.74 3.34
CA HIS A 83 -5.14 -16.62 3.53
C HIS A 83 -4.76 -17.31 2.22
N ALA A 84 -3.53 -17.84 2.18
CA ALA A 84 -3.01 -18.63 1.05
C ALA A 84 -3.14 -17.95 -0.34
N GLY A 85 -2.99 -16.63 -0.41
CA GLY A 85 -3.07 -15.88 -1.67
C GLY A 85 -4.48 -15.74 -2.25
N HIS A 86 -5.51 -16.26 -1.58
CA HIS A 86 -6.90 -16.08 -2.00
C HIS A 86 -7.28 -14.59 -1.93
N LEU A 87 -7.97 -14.09 -2.95
CA LEU A 87 -8.40 -12.70 -2.99
C LEU A 87 -9.92 -12.62 -2.83
N PRO A 88 -10.44 -11.83 -1.88
CA PRO A 88 -11.87 -11.60 -1.77
C PRO A 88 -12.40 -10.82 -2.98
N PRO A 89 -13.70 -10.97 -3.35
CA PRO A 89 -14.31 -10.14 -4.38
C PRO A 89 -14.12 -8.65 -4.10
N GLY A 90 -13.70 -7.90 -5.11
CA GLY A 90 -13.43 -6.46 -4.97
C GLY A 90 -12.07 -6.11 -4.35
N ALA A 91 -11.15 -7.07 -4.21
CA ALA A 91 -9.77 -6.79 -3.82
C ALA A 91 -9.16 -5.68 -4.70
N VAL A 92 -8.53 -4.70 -4.06
CA VAL A 92 -7.98 -3.53 -4.75
C VAL A 92 -6.64 -3.90 -5.35
N GLN A 93 -6.53 -3.86 -6.68
CA GLN A 93 -5.24 -3.94 -7.36
C GLN A 93 -4.45 -2.66 -7.05
N GLY A 94 -3.32 -2.83 -6.35
CA GLY A 94 -2.43 -1.76 -5.95
C GLY A 94 -1.31 -1.49 -6.95
N GLY A 95 -1.06 -2.42 -7.87
CA GLY A 95 -0.04 -2.25 -8.89
C GLY A 95 0.16 -3.51 -9.72
N HIS A 96 1.35 -3.67 -10.28
CA HIS A 96 1.73 -4.80 -11.12
C HIS A 96 3.25 -4.92 -11.19
N THR A 97 3.75 -6.13 -11.46
CA THR A 97 5.15 -6.32 -11.83
C THR A 97 5.43 -5.75 -13.22
N SER A 98 6.71 -5.61 -13.57
CA SER A 98 7.18 -5.23 -14.90
C SER A 98 6.73 -6.20 -16.00
N GLU A 99 6.43 -7.46 -15.66
CA GLU A 99 5.85 -8.47 -16.55
C GLU A 99 4.31 -8.38 -16.66
N GLY A 100 3.68 -7.50 -15.88
CA GLY A 100 2.24 -7.27 -15.87
C GLY A 100 1.46 -8.14 -14.88
N GLU A 101 2.14 -8.89 -14.00
CA GLU A 101 1.46 -9.66 -12.95
C GLU A 101 0.81 -8.72 -11.93
N PRO A 102 -0.50 -8.84 -11.64
CA PRO A 102 -1.20 -7.92 -10.76
C PRO A 102 -0.77 -8.08 -9.29
N LEU A 103 -0.53 -6.95 -8.63
CA LEU A 103 -0.25 -6.88 -7.19
C LEU A 103 -1.42 -6.24 -6.46
N TYR A 104 -1.90 -6.86 -5.38
CA TYR A 104 -3.06 -6.41 -4.64
C TYR A 104 -2.67 -5.77 -3.30
N ILE A 105 -3.52 -4.87 -2.81
CA ILE A 105 -3.35 -4.25 -1.50
C ILE A 105 -3.72 -5.27 -0.42
N GLY A 106 -2.77 -5.54 0.47
CA GLY A 106 -3.01 -6.29 1.70
C GLY A 106 -2.41 -5.58 2.91
N ARG A 107 -2.73 -6.12 4.08
CA ARG A 107 -2.10 -5.72 5.34
C ARG A 107 -1.86 -6.92 6.23
N ALA A 108 -0.82 -6.85 7.05
CA ALA A 108 -0.49 -7.87 8.03
C ALA A 108 -0.02 -7.23 9.33
N TYR A 109 -0.12 -7.97 10.43
CA TYR A 109 0.52 -7.57 11.68
C TYR A 109 1.94 -8.17 11.74
N HIS A 110 2.94 -7.33 11.97
CA HIS A 110 4.34 -7.72 12.08
C HIS A 110 5.07 -6.78 13.05
N GLU A 111 5.74 -7.33 14.06
CA GLU A 111 6.57 -6.57 15.02
C GLU A 111 5.91 -5.31 15.62
N GLY A 112 4.63 -5.39 16.00
CA GLY A 112 3.92 -4.25 16.58
C GLY A 112 3.26 -3.32 15.56
N SER A 113 3.51 -3.55 14.27
CA SER A 113 2.99 -2.74 13.16
C SER A 113 1.88 -3.47 12.42
N GLN A 114 0.75 -2.80 12.18
CA GLN A 114 -0.22 -3.23 11.17
C GLN A 114 0.15 -2.56 9.84
N THR A 115 0.96 -3.25 9.05
CA THR A 115 1.63 -2.68 7.89
C THR A 115 0.93 -3.01 6.57
N ILE A 116 1.04 -2.11 5.60
CA ILE A 116 0.53 -2.26 4.23
C ILE A 116 1.60 -2.93 3.36
N GLY A 117 1.17 -3.84 2.49
CA GLY A 117 2.06 -4.53 1.58
C GLY A 117 1.33 -5.08 0.34
N LYS A 118 2.09 -5.88 -0.42
CA LYS A 118 1.61 -6.53 -1.64
C LYS A 118 1.11 -7.94 -1.36
N VAL A 119 0.02 -8.32 -1.99
CA VAL A 119 -0.47 -9.70 -2.07
C VAL A 119 -0.35 -10.16 -3.52
N LEU A 120 0.37 -11.25 -3.74
CA LEU A 120 0.38 -11.97 -5.01
C LEU A 120 -0.85 -12.88 -5.04
N ASN A 121 -1.57 -12.87 -6.15
CA ASN A 121 -2.64 -13.83 -6.36
C ASN A 121 -1.99 -15.19 -6.66
N SER A 122 -2.15 -16.15 -5.77
CA SER A 122 -1.72 -17.54 -6.01
C SER A 122 -2.96 -18.41 -5.99
N PRO A 123 -3.65 -18.59 -7.14
CA PRO A 123 -4.69 -19.59 -7.23
C PRO A 123 -4.01 -20.96 -7.22
N LEU A 124 -3.94 -21.58 -6.04
CA LEU A 124 -3.73 -23.03 -5.94
C LEU A 124 -4.91 -23.76 -6.57
#